data_AF-A0A089L1D3-F1
#
_entry.id   AF-A0A089L1D3-F1
#
_cell.length_a   1.000
_cell.length_b   1.000
_cell.length_c   1.000
_cell.angle_alpha   90.00
_cell.angle_beta   90.00
_cell.angle_gamma   90.00
#
_symmetry.space_group_name_H-M   'P 1'
#
loop_
_entity.id
_entity.type
_entity.pdbx_description
1 polymer ?
#
loop_
_entity_poly.entity_id
_entity_poly.type
_entity_poly.pdbx_seq_one_letter_code
_entity_poly.pdbx_strand_id
1 'polypeptide(L)'
;MITPDNLETYYVRIGRLKQRYLPEQFEQDLPAFGSHQEAAAWFRSLFSGDFIFVEVMEAAGAEQYYQYDIIHDREIWERRQRDIREKGAASGLGMLLCAQRVDIYEDGSVHLVV
;
A
#
# COMPACT_ATOMS: atom_id res chain seq x y z
N MET A 1 14.77 -1.65 12.14
CA MET A 1 13.46 -1.00 12.36
C MET A 1 13.30 0.05 11.28
N ILE A 2 12.18 -0.03 10.54
CA ILE A 2 11.88 0.89 9.45
C ILE A 2 11.56 2.28 10.03
N THR A 3 12.13 3.33 9.43
CA THR A 3 11.94 4.73 9.79
C THR A 3 11.81 5.57 8.53
N PRO A 4 11.29 6.81 8.61
CA PRO A 4 11.28 7.72 7.45
C PRO A 4 12.68 7.92 6.82
N ASP A 5 13.74 7.89 7.63
CA ASP A 5 15.12 8.09 7.17
C ASP A 5 15.67 6.91 6.36
N ASN A 6 15.23 5.68 6.67
CA ASN A 6 15.70 4.47 5.98
C ASN A 6 14.68 3.89 4.99
N LEU A 7 13.46 4.42 4.94
CA LEU A 7 12.40 3.97 4.05
C LEU A 7 12.87 3.93 2.58
N GLU A 8 13.66 4.92 2.15
CA GLU A 8 14.18 4.97 0.77
C GLU A 8 15.04 3.73 0.43
N THR A 9 15.72 3.13 1.41
CA THR A 9 16.59 1.96 1.17
C THR A 9 15.80 0.67 0.94
N TYR A 10 14.53 0.64 1.34
CA TYR A 10 13.64 -0.51 1.08
C TYR A 10 13.08 -0.51 -0.34
N TYR A 11 13.02 0.64 -1.00
CA TYR A 11 12.44 0.71 -2.34
C TYR A 11 13.32 0.04 -3.38
N VAL A 12 12.70 -0.81 -4.18
CA VAL A 12 13.28 -1.32 -5.43
C VAL A 12 12.60 -0.68 -6.62
N ARG A 13 13.26 -0.72 -7.78
CA ARG A 13 12.71 -0.25 -9.05
C ARG A 13 12.53 -1.42 -9.99
N ILE A 14 11.29 -1.64 -10.44
CA ILE A 14 10.95 -2.78 -11.30
C ILE A 14 10.43 -2.36 -12.67
N GLY A 15 10.60 -3.25 -13.64
CA GLY A 15 10.14 -3.08 -15.02
C GLY A 15 10.89 -2.00 -15.80
N ARG A 16 10.51 -1.84 -17.08
CA ARG A 16 11.13 -0.86 -18.00
C ARG A 16 10.90 0.59 -17.56
N LEU A 17 9.80 0.83 -16.84
CA LEU A 17 9.42 2.15 -16.33
C LEU A 17 10.10 2.48 -14.99
N LYS A 18 10.90 1.56 -14.43
CA LYS A 18 11.62 1.73 -13.15
C LYS A 18 10.69 2.18 -12.00
N GLN A 19 9.52 1.56 -11.90
CA GLN A 19 8.51 1.92 -10.91
C GLN A 19 8.95 1.52 -9.51
N ARG A 20 8.73 2.41 -8.55
CA ARG A 20 9.01 2.16 -7.13
C ARG A 20 8.09 1.08 -6.59
N TYR A 21 8.63 0.24 -5.74
CA TYR A 21 7.92 -0.89 -5.15
C TYR A 21 8.60 -1.27 -3.82
N LEU A 22 7.80 -1.66 -2.82
CA LEU A 22 8.29 -2.18 -1.55
C LEU A 22 8.31 -3.72 -1.63
N PRO A 23 9.48 -4.36 -1.54
CA PRO A 23 9.60 -5.82 -1.65
C PRO A 23 9.18 -6.53 -0.37
N GLU A 24 9.08 -7.86 -0.44
CA GLU A 24 8.77 -8.74 0.69
C GLU A 24 9.66 -8.47 1.93
N GLN A 25 10.93 -8.08 1.74
CA GLN A 25 11.81 -7.70 2.86
C GLN A 25 11.26 -6.54 3.70
N PHE A 26 10.55 -5.59 3.09
CA PHE A 26 9.89 -4.52 3.83
C PHE A 26 8.79 -5.07 4.75
N GLU A 27 7.99 -6.04 4.26
CA GLU A 27 6.96 -6.71 5.05
C GLU A 27 7.57 -7.51 6.21
N GLN A 28 8.66 -8.25 5.95
CA GLN A 28 9.37 -9.05 6.96
C GLN A 28 10.01 -8.20 8.07
N ASP A 29 10.37 -6.95 7.75
CA ASP A 29 11.00 -6.02 8.69
C ASP A 29 9.99 -5.13 9.45
N LEU A 30 8.68 -5.32 9.20
CA LEU A 30 7.63 -4.60 9.93
C LEU A 30 7.71 -4.92 11.42
N PRO A 31 7.45 -3.93 12.30
CA PRO A 31 7.23 -4.21 13.70
C PRO A 31 5.97 -5.07 13.87
N ALA A 32 5.94 -5.88 14.93
CA ALA A 32 4.73 -6.60 15.31
C ALA A 32 3.71 -5.60 15.88
N PHE A 33 2.50 -5.60 15.34
CA PHE A 33 1.38 -4.80 15.81
C PHE A 33 0.41 -5.68 16.59
N GLY A 34 -0.28 -5.11 17.58
CA GLY A 34 -1.33 -5.79 18.34
C GLY A 34 -2.76 -5.48 17.89
N SER A 35 -2.93 -4.61 16.89
CA SER A 35 -4.24 -4.28 16.33
C SER A 35 -4.14 -3.62 14.95
N HIS A 36 -5.23 -3.68 14.19
CA HIS A 36 -5.38 -2.90 12.96
C HIS A 36 -5.13 -1.40 13.18
N GLN A 37 -5.66 -0.79 14.25
CA GLN A 37 -5.51 0.64 14.51
C GLN A 37 -4.04 1.04 14.74
N GLU A 38 -3.28 0.19 15.43
CA GLU A 38 -1.85 0.40 15.67
C GLU A 38 -1.06 0.33 14.37
N ALA A 39 -1.26 -0.72 13.58
CA ALA A 39 -0.62 -0.89 12.28
C ALA A 39 -0.95 0.29 11.34
N ALA A 40 -2.24 0.63 11.20
CA ALA A 40 -2.67 1.74 10.36
C ALA A 40 -2.10 3.09 10.82
N ALA A 41 -1.99 3.34 12.13
CA ALA A 41 -1.35 4.54 12.65
C ALA A 41 0.15 4.59 12.31
N TRP A 42 0.85 3.45 12.39
CA TRP A 42 2.24 3.33 12.00
C TRP A 42 2.45 3.63 10.51
N PHE A 43 1.67 3.01 9.61
CA PHE A 43 1.73 3.29 8.18
C PHE A 43 1.43 4.77 7.86
N ARG A 44 0.41 5.37 8.52
CA ARG A 44 0.12 6.81 8.37
C ARG A 44 1.29 7.68 8.81
N SER A 45 1.99 7.31 9.88
CA SER A 45 3.18 8.07 10.31
C SER A 45 4.33 7.97 9.31
N LEU A 46 4.48 6.82 8.64
CA LEU A 46 5.59 6.54 7.75
C LEU A 46 5.37 7.11 6.34
N PHE A 47 4.15 7.00 5.82
CA PHE A 47 3.79 7.40 4.45
C PHE A 47 2.92 8.67 4.40
N SER A 48 2.54 9.23 5.55
CA SER A 48 1.78 10.48 5.63
C SER A 48 0.52 10.43 4.75
N GLY A 49 0.32 11.39 3.84
CA GLY A 49 -0.82 11.44 2.94
C GLY A 49 -0.81 10.39 1.84
N ASP A 50 0.30 9.66 1.63
CA ASP A 50 0.45 8.62 0.62
C ASP A 50 -0.05 7.24 1.10
N PHE A 51 -0.70 7.14 2.26
CA PHE A 51 -1.37 5.92 2.72
C PHE A 51 -2.88 6.13 2.83
N ILE A 52 -3.64 5.51 1.93
CA ILE A 52 -5.07 5.77 1.73
C ILE A 52 -5.89 4.52 2.04
N PHE A 53 -6.90 4.66 2.90
CA PHE A 53 -7.89 3.62 3.13
C PHE A 53 -8.75 3.42 1.88
N VAL A 54 -8.94 2.17 1.47
CA VAL A 54 -9.73 1.80 0.30
C VAL A 54 -11.10 1.28 0.76
N GLU A 55 -11.13 0.15 1.47
CA GLU A 55 -12.36 -0.51 1.89
C GLU A 55 -12.10 -1.55 2.99
N VAL A 56 -13.17 -2.07 3.60
CA VAL A 56 -13.13 -3.27 4.45
C VAL A 56 -13.56 -4.46 3.61
N MET A 57 -12.80 -5.54 3.69
CA MET A 57 -13.03 -6.78 2.95
C MET A 57 -13.33 -7.92 3.91
N GLU A 58 -14.20 -8.83 3.50
CA GLU A 58 -14.45 -10.09 4.21
C GLU A 58 -13.46 -11.15 3.71
N ALA A 59 -12.73 -11.77 4.64
CA ALA A 59 -11.98 -13.00 4.42
C ALA A 59 -12.86 -14.22 4.70
N ALA A 60 -12.37 -15.40 4.30
CA ALA A 60 -13.06 -16.65 4.58
C ALA A 60 -13.21 -16.86 6.09
N GLY A 61 -14.40 -17.28 6.55
CA GLY A 61 -14.60 -17.64 7.96
C GLY A 61 -14.97 -16.49 8.91
N ALA A 62 -15.54 -15.40 8.39
CA ALA A 62 -15.96 -14.20 9.15
C ALA A 62 -14.81 -13.34 9.71
N GLU A 63 -13.59 -13.55 9.20
CA GLU A 63 -12.49 -12.61 9.41
C GLU A 63 -12.65 -11.41 8.47
N GLN A 64 -12.21 -10.24 8.92
CA GLN A 64 -12.23 -9.00 8.13
C GLN A 64 -10.80 -8.47 8.04
N TYR A 65 -10.48 -7.85 6.91
CA TYR A 65 -9.25 -7.08 6.75
C TYR A 65 -9.55 -5.72 6.14
N TYR A 66 -8.68 -4.77 6.44
CA TYR A 66 -8.77 -3.40 6.01
C TYR A 66 -7.76 -3.17 4.89
N GLN A 67 -8.27 -2.81 3.73
CA GLN A 67 -7.48 -2.62 2.53
C GLN A 67 -7.04 -1.16 2.42
N TYR A 68 -5.74 -0.96 2.18
CA TYR A 68 -5.13 0.33 1.97
C TYR A 68 -4.27 0.34 0.70
N ASP A 69 -4.03 1.53 0.15
CA ASP A 69 -3.06 1.78 -0.92
C ASP A 69 -1.92 2.66 -0.36
N ILE A 70 -0.66 2.22 -0.51
CA ILE A 70 0.54 3.07 -0.44
C ILE A 70 0.78 3.65 -1.82
N ILE A 71 0.78 4.96 -1.96
CA ILE A 71 0.94 5.67 -3.23
C ILE A 71 2.43 5.91 -3.47
N HIS A 72 2.94 5.31 -4.55
CA HIS A 72 4.34 5.44 -4.98
C HIS A 72 4.54 6.55 -6.02
N ASP A 73 3.48 6.88 -6.77
CA ASP A 73 3.45 7.97 -7.74
C ASP A 73 2.08 8.65 -7.70
N ARG A 74 2.04 9.82 -7.06
CA ARG A 74 0.80 10.58 -6.83
C ARG A 74 0.14 11.02 -8.12
N GLU A 75 0.91 11.51 -9.09
CA GLU A 75 0.36 12.04 -10.34
C GLU A 75 -0.29 10.92 -11.17
N ILE A 76 0.40 9.79 -11.30
CA ILE A 76 -0.14 8.62 -12.02
C ILE A 76 -1.35 8.04 -11.28
N TRP A 77 -1.31 7.96 -9.95
CA TRP A 77 -2.42 7.47 -9.15
C TRP A 77 -3.66 8.36 -9.29
N GLU A 78 -3.53 9.68 -9.19
CA GLU A 78 -4.66 10.60 -9.35
C GLU A 78 -5.27 10.51 -10.75
N ARG A 79 -4.44 10.40 -11.79
CA ARG A 79 -4.91 10.15 -13.16
C ARG A 79 -5.65 8.82 -13.25
N ARG A 80 -5.12 7.75 -12.65
CA ARG A 80 -5.77 6.42 -12.60
C ARG A 80 -7.14 6.50 -11.95
N GLN A 81 -7.25 7.17 -10.80
CA GLN A 81 -8.52 7.34 -10.07
C GLN A 81 -9.54 8.15 -10.89
N ARG A 82 -9.09 9.21 -11.57
CA ARG A 82 -9.95 9.98 -12.48
C ARG A 82 -10.46 9.13 -13.64
N ASP A 83 -9.58 8.38 -14.30
CA ASP A 83 -9.95 7.53 -15.43
C ASP A 83 -10.94 6.42 -15.01
N ILE A 84 -10.73 5.77 -13.86
CA ILE A 84 -11.69 4.78 -13.31
C ILE A 84 -13.05 5.44 -13.10
N ARG A 85 -13.10 6.63 -12.50
CA ARG A 85 -14.36 7.35 -12.23
C ARG A 85 -15.10 7.75 -13.51
N GLU A 86 -14.38 8.23 -14.52
CA GLU A 86 -14.97 8.78 -15.74
C GLU A 86 -15.30 7.71 -16.79
N LYS A 87 -14.47 6.66 -16.89
CA LYS A 87 -14.50 5.68 -17.97
C LYS A 87 -14.82 4.27 -17.49
N GLY A 88 -14.87 4.04 -16.18
CA GLY A 88 -15.05 2.71 -15.57
C GLY A 88 -13.78 1.85 -15.55
N ALA A 89 -12.68 2.33 -16.15
CA ALA A 89 -11.40 1.64 -16.18
C ALA A 89 -10.26 2.64 -16.40
N ALA A 90 -9.06 2.29 -15.93
CA ALA A 90 -7.84 3.01 -16.22
C ALA A 90 -6.84 2.08 -16.90
N SER A 91 -6.20 2.57 -17.97
CA SER A 91 -5.12 1.89 -18.65
C SER A 91 -4.06 2.92 -19.06
N GLY A 92 -2.79 2.58 -18.85
CA GLY A 92 -1.71 3.52 -19.10
C GLY A 92 -0.40 3.08 -18.48
N LEU A 93 0.70 3.61 -19.03
CA LEU A 93 2.04 3.36 -18.51
C LEU A 93 2.11 3.82 -17.05
N GLY A 94 2.64 2.94 -16.21
CA GLY A 94 2.87 3.19 -14.80
C GLY A 94 1.65 2.99 -13.89
N MET A 95 0.45 2.78 -14.42
CA MET A 95 -0.77 2.73 -13.59
C MET A 95 -0.90 1.50 -12.69
N LEU A 96 -0.22 0.40 -13.03
CA LEU A 96 -0.29 -0.84 -12.25
C LEU A 96 0.40 -0.67 -10.88
N LEU A 97 1.61 -0.13 -10.86
CA LEU A 97 2.44 0.00 -9.66
C LEU A 97 2.56 1.45 -9.16
N CYS A 98 1.62 2.33 -9.54
CA CYS A 98 1.57 3.68 -8.97
C CYS A 98 1.11 3.69 -7.50
N ALA A 99 0.50 2.59 -7.06
CA ALA A 99 0.24 2.30 -5.66
C ALA A 99 0.44 0.79 -5.41
N GLN A 100 0.74 0.44 -4.17
CA GLN A 100 0.86 -0.93 -3.69
C GLN A 100 -0.14 -1.16 -2.56
N ARG A 101 -0.77 -2.32 -2.57
CA ARG A 101 -1.85 -2.62 -1.64
C ARG A 101 -1.30 -3.20 -0.34
N VAL A 102 -1.94 -2.81 0.75
CA VAL A 102 -1.66 -3.29 2.10
C VAL A 102 -2.97 -3.76 2.71
N ASP A 103 -2.99 -5.03 3.10
CA ASP A 103 -4.08 -5.61 3.84
C ASP A 103 -3.68 -5.67 5.31
N ILE A 104 -4.50 -5.11 6.19
CA ILE A 104 -4.26 -5.12 7.64
C ILE A 104 -5.42 -5.83 8.33
N TYR A 105 -5.11 -6.87 9.09
CA TYR A 105 -6.09 -7.68 9.83
C TYR A 105 -6.38 -7.07 11.19
N GLU A 106 -7.50 -7.47 11.81
CA GLU A 106 -7.93 -6.99 13.13
C GLU A 106 -6.85 -7.17 14.22
N ASP A 107 -6.09 -8.27 14.16
CA ASP A 107 -5.01 -8.60 15.09
C ASP A 107 -3.73 -7.77 14.87
N GLY A 108 -3.68 -6.96 13.81
CA GLY A 108 -2.51 -6.16 13.45
C GLY A 108 -1.56 -6.87 12.47
N SER A 109 -1.86 -8.08 12.02
CA SER A 109 -1.12 -8.74 10.94
C SER A 109 -1.25 -7.93 9.64
N VAL A 110 -0.15 -7.84 8.89
CA VAL A 110 -0.05 -7.02 7.68
C VAL A 110 0.44 -7.86 6.52
N HIS A 111 -0.20 -7.71 5.35
CA HIS A 111 0.24 -8.30 4.10
C HIS A 111 0.37 -7.24 3.01
N LEU A 112 1.52 -7.19 2.33
CA LEU A 112 1.70 -6.35 1.15
C LEU A 112 1.36 -7.17 -0.09
N VAL A 113 0.32 -6.75 -0.81
CA VAL A 113 -0.07 -7.42 -2.06
C VAL A 113 0.77 -6.85 -3.21
N VAL A 114 1.34 -7.76 -4.00
CA VAL A 114 2.19 -7.47 -5.17
C VAL A 114 1.36 -7.21 -6.41
#